data_AF-A0A3S9HA18-F1
#
_entry.id   AF-A0A3S9HA18-F1
#
_cell.length_a   1.000
_cell.length_b   1.000
_cell.length_c   1.000
_cell.angle_alpha   90.00
_cell.angle_beta   90.00
_cell.angle_gamma   90.00
#
_symmetry.space_group_name_H-M   'P 1'
#
loop_
_entity.id
_entity.type
_entity.pdbx_description
1 polymer ?
#
loop_
_entity_poly.entity_id
_entity_poly.type
_entity_poly.pdbx_seq_one_letter_code
_entity_poly.pdbx_strand_id
1 'polypeptide(L)'
;MKKKDILVVDGYNMIGAWPELVKLKNRDLIEEARDRLLVILSNYQEFEGREVWVVFDAQFVPGITKEYTKYKVRVVFTAQGETADTFIEGIVDKLKNVLTEVTVATSDLAEQQLVFARGANRMSANELYKEIKRSTQAIQLESRHFRAASQKKRGSLTEEQLDLLKDLRDFLNEG
;
A
#
# COMPACT_ATOMS: atom_id res chain seq x y z
N MET A 1 -19.14 -16.69 -2.18
CA MET A 1 -18.50 -15.47 -2.74
C MET A 1 -17.46 -14.97 -1.75
N LYS A 2 -16.26 -14.62 -2.22
CA LYS A 2 -15.21 -14.04 -1.35
C LYS A 2 -15.65 -12.61 -0.99
N LYS A 3 -15.61 -12.25 0.29
CA LYS A 3 -15.91 -10.87 0.71
C LYS A 3 -14.81 -9.94 0.19
N LYS A 4 -15.22 -8.75 -0.26
CA LYS A 4 -14.33 -7.69 -0.69
C LYS A 4 -13.78 -6.99 0.55
N ASP A 5 -12.47 -7.02 0.72
CA ASP A 5 -11.78 -6.42 1.85
C ASP A 5 -11.32 -5.00 1.50
N ILE A 6 -11.75 -4.03 2.30
CA ILE A 6 -11.48 -2.61 2.12
C ILE A 6 -10.75 -2.08 3.35
N LEU A 7 -9.54 -1.56 3.15
CA LEU A 7 -8.77 -0.88 4.16
C LEU A 7 -8.92 0.64 3.98
N VAL A 8 -9.56 1.31 4.92
CA VAL A 8 -9.66 2.76 5.00
C VAL A 8 -8.55 3.27 5.93
N VAL A 9 -7.72 4.18 5.45
CA VAL A 9 -6.52 4.67 6.12
C VAL A 9 -6.63 6.17 6.36
N ASP A 10 -6.47 6.61 7.61
CA ASP A 10 -6.24 8.02 7.91
C ASP A 10 -4.79 8.38 7.58
N GLY A 11 -4.61 9.19 6.54
CA GLY A 11 -3.30 9.54 6.03
C GLY A 11 -2.47 10.39 6.98
N TYR A 12 -3.05 11.33 7.72
CA TYR A 12 -2.29 12.18 8.64
C TYR A 12 -1.92 11.44 9.91
N ASN A 13 -2.78 10.54 10.36
CA ASN A 13 -2.45 9.62 11.45
C ASN A 13 -1.25 8.74 11.09
N MET A 14 -1.21 8.18 9.87
CA MET A 14 -0.05 7.38 9.42
C MET A 14 1.23 8.22 9.32
N ILE A 15 1.15 9.42 8.75
CA ILE A 15 2.31 10.33 8.64
C ILE A 15 2.85 10.70 10.03
N GLY A 16 1.98 10.88 11.01
CA GLY A 16 2.34 11.17 12.40
C GLY A 16 2.92 9.99 13.17
N ALA A 17 2.71 8.75 12.72
CA ALA A 17 3.12 7.55 13.46
C ALA A 17 4.33 6.84 12.86
N TRP A 18 4.51 6.86 11.53
CA TRP A 18 5.52 6.02 10.88
C TRP A 18 6.90 6.68 10.87
N PRO A 19 7.98 6.01 11.34
CA PRO A 19 9.29 6.63 11.51
C PRO A 19 9.85 7.31 10.25
N GLU A 20 9.65 6.73 9.07
CA GLU A 20 10.08 7.33 7.80
C GLU A 20 9.28 8.58 7.41
N LEU A 21 8.00 8.64 7.75
CA LEU A 21 7.11 9.76 7.43
C LEU A 21 7.24 10.89 8.44
N VAL A 22 7.40 10.55 9.72
CA VAL A 22 7.66 11.51 10.80
C VAL A 22 8.93 12.32 10.51
N LYS A 23 9.97 11.68 9.98
CA LYS A 23 11.21 12.38 9.58
C LYS A 23 10.98 13.44 8.50
N LEU A 24 10.07 13.19 7.55
CA LEU A 24 9.71 14.13 6.50
C LEU A 24 8.83 15.25 7.06
N LYS A 25 7.83 14.89 7.88
CA LYS A 25 6.96 15.84 8.60
C LYS A 25 7.79 16.83 9.43
N ASN A 26 8.77 16.35 10.19
CA ASN A 26 9.63 17.17 11.05
C ASN A 26 10.59 18.09 10.28
N ARG A 27 10.69 17.95 8.96
CA ARG A 27 11.46 18.82 8.06
C ARG A 27 10.55 19.76 7.25
N ASP A 28 9.28 19.85 7.63
CA ASP A 28 8.24 20.60 6.90
C ASP A 28 7.98 20.08 5.47
N LEU A 29 8.34 18.82 5.18
CA LEU A 29 8.16 18.16 3.88
C LEU A 29 6.87 17.32 3.86
N ILE A 30 5.74 17.94 4.17
CA ILE A 30 4.45 17.23 4.32
C ILE A 30 3.95 16.62 2.99
N GLU A 31 4.19 17.30 1.87
CA GLU A 31 3.85 16.79 0.54
C GLU A 31 4.63 15.53 0.21
N GLU A 32 5.94 15.51 0.51
CA GLU A 32 6.78 14.34 0.32
C GLU A 32 6.36 13.17 1.22
N ALA A 33 5.94 13.47 2.47
CA ALA A 33 5.41 12.46 3.36
C ALA A 33 4.11 11.83 2.81
N ARG A 34 3.22 12.65 2.21
CA ARG A 34 2.00 12.18 1.55
C ARG A 34 2.32 11.28 0.37
N ASP A 35 3.17 11.74 -0.54
CA ASP A 35 3.56 10.96 -1.72
C ASP A 35 4.22 9.65 -1.29
N ARG A 36 5.09 9.68 -0.27
CA ARG A 36 5.73 8.48 0.25
C ARG A 36 4.73 7.50 0.86
N LEU A 37 3.75 7.98 1.61
CA LEU A 37 2.67 7.15 2.16
C LEU A 37 1.90 6.45 1.03
N LEU A 38 1.50 7.19 0.00
CA LEU A 38 0.73 6.65 -1.12
C LEU A 38 1.50 5.59 -1.91
N VAL A 39 2.81 5.77 -2.11
CA VAL A 39 3.68 4.74 -2.71
C VAL A 39 3.68 3.46 -1.86
N ILE A 40 3.86 3.60 -0.54
CA ILE A 40 3.91 2.44 0.38
C ILE A 40 2.57 1.67 0.32
N LEU A 41 1.44 2.38 0.41
CA LEU A 41 0.11 1.78 0.40
C LEU A 41 -0.26 1.18 -0.96
N SER A 42 0.18 1.78 -2.07
CA SER A 42 -0.02 1.22 -3.41
C SER A 42 0.68 -0.12 -3.59
N ASN A 43 1.92 -0.25 -3.09
CA ASN A 43 2.64 -1.52 -3.11
C ASN A 43 1.97 -2.56 -2.21
N TYR A 44 1.47 -2.12 -1.05
CA TYR A 44 0.77 -2.99 -0.11
C TYR A 44 -0.55 -3.54 -0.68
N GLN A 45 -1.38 -2.69 -1.29
CA GLN A 45 -2.61 -3.08 -1.98
C GLN A 45 -2.35 -4.17 -3.04
N GLU A 46 -1.33 -3.98 -3.88
CA GLU A 46 -1.00 -4.91 -4.96
C GLU A 46 -0.62 -6.30 -4.44
N PHE A 47 0.00 -6.36 -3.26
CA PHE A 47 0.42 -7.62 -2.65
C PHE A 47 -0.71 -8.33 -1.88
N GLU A 48 -1.43 -7.61 -1.01
CA GLU A 48 -2.48 -8.21 -0.19
C GLU A 48 -3.79 -8.43 -0.96
N GLY A 49 -3.96 -7.77 -2.12
CA GLY A 49 -5.18 -7.84 -2.91
C GLY A 49 -6.39 -7.20 -2.23
N ARG A 50 -6.16 -6.28 -1.28
CA ARG A 50 -7.17 -5.50 -0.56
C ARG A 50 -7.33 -4.12 -1.17
N GLU A 51 -8.55 -3.61 -1.26
CA GLU A 51 -8.77 -2.25 -1.76
C GLU A 51 -8.40 -1.23 -0.69
N VAL A 52 -7.50 -0.30 -0.99
CA VAL A 52 -7.02 0.70 -0.03
C VAL A 52 -7.57 2.08 -0.36
N TRP A 53 -8.21 2.70 0.62
CA TRP A 53 -8.73 4.06 0.59
C TRP A 53 -7.93 4.91 1.56
N VAL A 54 -7.35 6.00 1.09
CA VAL A 54 -6.55 6.91 1.90
C VAL A 54 -7.32 8.22 2.04
N VAL A 55 -7.65 8.60 3.27
CA VAL A 55 -8.39 9.82 3.58
C VAL A 55 -7.42 10.86 4.13
N PHE A 56 -7.47 12.07 3.57
CA PHE A 56 -6.72 13.23 4.05
C PHE A 56 -7.69 14.35 4.42
N ASP A 57 -7.48 14.96 5.58
CA ASP A 57 -8.21 16.16 6.00
C ASP A 57 -7.84 17.36 5.10
N ALA A 58 -8.86 18.03 4.54
CA ALA A 58 -8.70 19.20 3.67
C ALA A 58 -7.99 20.39 4.33
N GLN A 59 -8.00 20.50 5.67
CA GLN A 59 -7.29 21.57 6.39
C GLN A 59 -5.78 21.58 6.12
N PHE A 60 -5.22 20.45 5.72
CA PHE A 60 -3.79 20.26 5.52
C PHE A 60 -3.43 20.06 4.04
N VAL A 61 -4.34 20.35 3.11
CA VAL A 61 -4.11 20.25 1.67
C VAL A 61 -3.70 21.62 1.12
N PRO A 62 -2.41 21.82 0.76
CA PRO A 62 -2.04 23.01 0.01
C PRO A 62 -2.75 22.94 -1.35
N GLY A 63 -3.34 24.06 -1.77
CA GLY A 63 -4.35 24.20 -2.83
C GLY A 63 -3.97 23.78 -4.25
N ILE A 64 -3.43 22.57 -4.44
CA ILE A 64 -3.07 22.00 -5.74
C ILE A 64 -3.69 20.62 -5.89
N THR A 65 -4.59 20.57 -6.87
CA THR A 65 -5.14 19.43 -7.59
C THR A 65 -4.01 18.64 -8.27
N LYS A 66 -3.15 17.94 -7.52
CA LYS A 66 -2.39 16.84 -8.12
C LYS A 66 -3.37 15.69 -8.31
N GLU A 67 -3.62 15.31 -9.55
CA GLU A 67 -4.38 14.11 -9.87
C GLU A 67 -3.65 12.89 -9.26
N TYR A 68 -4.14 12.41 -8.12
CA TYR A 68 -3.60 11.25 -7.41
C TYR A 68 -3.90 9.91 -8.11
N THR A 69 -4.47 9.96 -9.33
CA THR A 69 -4.68 8.82 -10.25
C THR A 69 -3.40 8.07 -10.61
N LYS A 70 -2.22 8.60 -10.26
CA LYS A 70 -0.93 7.90 -10.38
C LYS A 70 -0.79 6.69 -9.47
N TYR A 71 -1.52 6.64 -8.35
CA TYR A 71 -1.40 5.57 -7.37
C TYR A 71 -2.52 4.55 -7.55
N LYS A 72 -2.25 3.26 -7.29
CA LYS A 72 -3.28 2.21 -7.39
C LYS A 72 -4.34 2.31 -6.29
N VAL A 73 -4.08 3.10 -5.24
CA VAL A 73 -4.99 3.31 -4.11
C VAL A 73 -6.00 4.43 -4.41
N ARG A 74 -7.16 4.37 -3.78
CA ARG A 74 -8.14 5.46 -3.84
C ARG A 74 -7.75 6.55 -2.85
N VAL A 75 -7.56 7.78 -3.32
CA VAL A 75 -7.28 8.93 -2.45
C VAL A 75 -8.54 9.79 -2.32
N VAL A 76 -8.89 10.17 -1.11
CA VAL A 76 -10.05 10.99 -0.78
C VAL A 76 -9.61 12.16 0.09
N PHE A 77 -10.07 13.36 -0.27
CA PHE A 77 -9.93 14.56 0.55
C PHE A 77 -11.28 14.90 1.15
N THR A 78 -11.32 15.21 2.44
CA THR A 78 -12.55 15.63 3.12
C THR A 78 -13.03 17.00 2.62
N ALA A 79 -14.25 17.40 2.97
CA ALA A 79 -14.69 18.77 2.73
C ALA A 79 -13.97 19.76 3.66
N GLN A 80 -13.95 21.05 3.28
CA GLN A 80 -13.41 22.09 4.17
C GLN A 80 -14.21 22.13 5.48
N GLY A 81 -13.52 21.98 6.61
CA GLY A 81 -14.14 21.95 7.94
C GLY A 81 -14.65 20.56 8.38
N GLU A 82 -14.49 19.52 7.56
CA GLU A 82 -14.77 18.13 7.91
C GLU A 82 -13.46 17.39 8.22
N THR A 83 -13.40 16.72 9.37
CA THR A 83 -12.23 15.92 9.77
C THR A 83 -12.21 14.56 9.06
N ALA A 84 -11.02 13.97 8.91
CA ALA A 84 -10.86 12.62 8.37
C ALA A 84 -11.72 11.60 9.14
N ASP A 85 -11.74 11.71 10.46
CA ASP A 85 -12.58 10.96 11.40
C ASP A 85 -14.06 10.95 10.97
N THR A 86 -14.68 12.14 10.91
CA THR A 86 -16.11 12.31 10.55
C THR A 86 -16.42 11.72 9.17
N PHE A 87 -15.50 11.89 8.21
CA PHE A 87 -15.67 11.34 6.87
C PHE A 87 -15.59 9.81 6.86
N ILE A 88 -14.62 9.24 7.58
CA ILE A 88 -14.40 7.79 7.69
C ILE A 88 -15.63 7.13 8.32
N GLU A 89 -16.20 7.74 9.36
CA GLU A 89 -17.45 7.29 9.96
C GLU A 89 -18.58 7.15 8.93
N GLY A 90 -18.79 8.20 8.13
CA GLY A 90 -19.85 8.23 7.13
C GLY A 90 -19.62 7.27 5.96
N ILE A 91 -18.36 7.02 5.58
CA ILE A 91 -18.04 6.10 4.47
C ILE A 91 -18.09 4.63 4.90
N VAL A 92 -17.74 4.31 6.15
CA VAL A 92 -17.84 2.94 6.69
C VAL A 92 -19.28 2.45 6.61
N ASP A 93 -20.25 3.28 6.99
CA ASP A 93 -21.68 2.94 6.90
C ASP A 93 -22.14 2.68 5.46
N LYS A 94 -21.57 3.37 4.48
CA LYS A 94 -21.89 3.20 3.05
C LYS A 94 -21.20 1.99 2.42
N LEU A 95 -19.97 1.70 2.84
CA LEU A 95 -19.17 0.61 2.29
C LEU A 95 -19.58 -0.75 2.86
N LYS A 96 -20.12 -0.79 4.08
CA LYS A 96 -20.46 -2.01 4.78
C LYS A 96 -21.72 -2.66 4.22
N ASN A 97 -21.57 -3.85 3.68
CA ASN A 97 -22.65 -4.74 3.26
C ASN A 97 -22.24 -6.21 3.50
N VAL A 98 -23.13 -7.16 3.20
CA VAL A 98 -22.90 -8.59 3.47
C VAL A 98 -21.65 -9.14 2.75
N LEU A 99 -21.24 -8.49 1.66
CA LEU A 99 -20.14 -8.88 0.80
C LEU A 99 -18.87 -8.07 1.03
N THR A 100 -18.85 -7.13 1.96
CA THR A 100 -17.66 -6.29 2.25
C THR A 100 -17.20 -6.45 3.69
N GLU A 101 -15.89 -6.46 3.87
CA GLU A 101 -15.23 -6.34 5.16
C GLU A 101 -14.46 -5.02 5.14
N VAL A 102 -14.70 -4.17 6.15
CA VAL A 102 -14.11 -2.84 6.22
C VAL A 102 -13.20 -2.78 7.43
N THR A 103 -11.94 -2.40 7.22
CA THR A 103 -10.95 -2.17 8.26
C THR A 103 -10.54 -0.70 8.24
N VAL A 104 -10.57 -0.04 9.39
CA VAL A 104 -10.13 1.35 9.56
C VAL A 104 -8.77 1.38 10.26
N ALA A 105 -7.77 1.96 9.60
CA ALA A 105 -6.43 2.18 10.13
C ALA A 105 -6.29 3.61 10.69
N THR A 106 -6.37 3.73 12.02
CA THR A 106 -6.19 4.99 12.76
C THR A 106 -5.75 4.73 14.20
N SER A 107 -5.00 5.66 14.78
CA SER A 107 -4.47 5.58 16.14
C SER A 107 -5.24 6.44 17.14
N ASP A 108 -6.19 7.26 16.70
CA ASP A 108 -6.94 8.14 17.59
C ASP A 108 -8.01 7.41 18.39
N LEU A 109 -8.16 7.82 19.66
CA LEU A 109 -8.96 7.12 20.67
C LEU A 109 -10.47 7.26 20.42
N ALA A 110 -10.90 8.38 19.82
CA ALA A 110 -12.31 8.65 19.52
C ALA A 110 -12.88 7.61 18.52
N GLU A 111 -12.07 7.24 17.54
CA GLU A 111 -12.40 6.26 16.49
C GLU A 111 -12.60 4.84 17.04
N GLN A 112 -11.97 4.49 18.17
CA GLN A 112 -12.05 3.14 18.74
C GLN A 112 -13.44 2.74 19.21
N GLN A 113 -14.28 3.67 19.66
CA GLN A 113 -15.62 3.27 20.15
C GLN A 113 -16.61 3.11 19.01
N LEU A 114 -16.41 3.86 17.93
CA LEU A 114 -17.41 4.05 16.90
C LEU A 114 -17.25 3.10 15.71
N VAL A 115 -16.01 2.79 15.32
CA VAL A 115 -15.69 1.78 14.29
C VAL A 115 -16.23 0.40 14.70
N PHE A 116 -16.06 0.03 15.98
CA PHE A 116 -16.57 -1.23 16.52
C PHE A 116 -18.10 -1.26 16.62
N ALA A 117 -18.74 -0.14 16.97
CA ALA A 117 -20.20 -0.06 17.05
C ALA A 117 -20.89 -0.32 15.69
N ARG A 118 -20.20 -0.01 14.59
CA ARG A 118 -20.69 -0.20 13.20
C ARG A 118 -20.25 -1.54 12.58
N GLY A 119 -19.48 -2.34 13.30
CA GLY A 119 -19.03 -3.67 12.86
C GLY A 119 -17.89 -3.64 11.83
N ALA A 120 -17.12 -2.55 11.81
CA ALA A 120 -15.86 -2.49 11.07
C ALA A 120 -14.70 -2.91 12.00
N ASN A 121 -13.64 -3.44 11.40
CA ASN A 121 -12.42 -3.78 12.13
C ASN A 121 -11.59 -2.52 12.33
N ARG A 122 -10.92 -2.40 13.47
CA ARG A 122 -9.95 -1.33 13.72
C ARG A 122 -8.54 -1.88 13.67
N MET A 123 -7.64 -1.12 13.06
CA MET A 123 -6.20 -1.33 13.05
C MET A 123 -5.50 -0.04 13.48
N SER A 124 -4.46 -0.11 14.30
CA SER A 124 -3.62 1.06 14.60
C SER A 124 -2.64 1.37 13.47
N ALA A 125 -2.13 2.60 13.42
CA ALA A 125 -1.07 2.96 12.49
C ALA A 125 0.17 2.07 12.65
N ASN A 126 0.51 1.69 13.89
CA ASN A 126 1.66 0.84 14.18
C ASN A 126 1.43 -0.62 13.78
N GLU A 127 0.20 -1.14 13.89
CA GLU A 127 -0.15 -2.48 13.39
C GLU A 127 -0.04 -2.54 11.88
N LEU A 128 -0.66 -1.57 11.18
CA LEU A 128 -0.55 -1.46 9.73
C LEU A 128 0.90 -1.33 9.27
N TYR A 129 1.70 -0.52 9.97
CA TYR A 129 3.13 -0.40 9.68
C TYR A 129 3.86 -1.74 9.78
N LYS A 130 3.62 -2.49 10.86
CA LYS A 130 4.24 -3.81 11.07
C LYS A 130 3.78 -4.81 10.02
N GLU A 131 2.50 -4.82 9.66
CA GLU A 131 1.93 -5.68 8.62
C GLU A 131 2.60 -5.39 7.27
N ILE A 132 2.64 -4.13 6.85
CA ILE A 132 3.32 -3.70 5.61
C ILE A 132 4.79 -4.12 5.59
N LYS A 133 5.53 -3.95 6.71
CA LYS A 133 6.94 -4.36 6.78
C LYS A 133 7.10 -5.88 6.63
N ARG A 134 6.21 -6.67 7.24
CA ARG A 134 6.22 -8.14 7.10
C ARG A 134 5.93 -8.55 5.66
N SER A 135 4.89 -8.00 5.04
CA SER A 135 4.54 -8.27 3.63
C SER A 135 5.69 -7.89 2.70
N THR A 136 6.33 -6.73 2.92
CA THR A 136 7.52 -6.30 2.16
C THR A 136 8.70 -7.26 2.32
N GLN A 137 8.96 -7.74 3.54
CA GLN A 137 10.04 -8.71 3.79
C GLN A 137 9.76 -10.05 3.14
N ALA A 138 8.52 -10.54 3.17
CA ALA A 138 8.12 -11.77 2.50
C ALA A 138 8.40 -11.72 0.99
N ILE A 139 8.03 -10.61 0.32
CA ILE A 139 8.31 -10.38 -1.10
C ILE A 139 9.82 -10.41 -1.38
N GLN A 140 10.62 -9.76 -0.53
CA GLN A 140 12.07 -9.73 -0.71
C GLN A 140 12.69 -11.11 -0.56
N LEU A 141 12.19 -11.95 0.35
CA LEU A 141 12.65 -13.32 0.52
C LEU A 141 12.26 -14.17 -0.70
N GLU A 142 11.00 -14.12 -1.13
CA GLU A 142 10.51 -14.89 -2.27
C GLU A 142 11.24 -14.52 -3.57
N SER A 143 11.41 -13.22 -3.84
CA SER A 143 12.16 -12.75 -5.01
C SER A 143 13.64 -13.16 -4.99
N ARG A 144 14.28 -13.21 -3.81
CA ARG A 144 15.65 -13.75 -3.67
C ARG A 144 15.69 -15.25 -3.95
N HIS A 145 14.74 -16.02 -3.42
CA HIS A 145 14.64 -17.46 -3.71
C HIS A 145 14.43 -17.73 -5.20
N PHE A 146 13.54 -16.98 -5.86
CA PHE A 146 13.30 -17.11 -7.29
C PHE A 146 14.53 -16.74 -8.13
N ARG A 147 15.26 -15.67 -7.76
CA ARG A 147 16.51 -15.28 -8.42
C ARG A 147 17.61 -16.31 -8.22
N ALA A 148 17.77 -16.84 -7.01
CA ALA A 148 18.75 -17.89 -6.71
C ALA A 148 18.44 -19.19 -7.46
N ALA A 149 17.18 -19.60 -7.53
CA ALA A 149 16.73 -20.75 -8.32
C ALA A 149 16.94 -20.55 -9.83
N SER A 150 16.69 -19.34 -10.33
CA SER A 150 16.94 -18.97 -11.73
C SER A 150 18.43 -18.91 -12.08
N GLN A 151 19.29 -18.43 -11.17
CA GLN A 151 20.74 -18.49 -11.33
C GLN A 151 21.26 -19.93 -11.29
N LYS A 152 20.72 -20.78 -10.43
CA LYS A 152 21.08 -22.20 -10.36
C LYS A 152 20.69 -22.96 -11.63
N LYS A 153 19.55 -22.62 -12.25
CA LYS A 153 19.17 -23.13 -13.59
C LYS A 153 20.10 -22.62 -14.70
N ARG A 154 20.57 -21.37 -14.64
CA ARG A 154 21.56 -20.83 -15.59
C ARG A 154 22.93 -21.48 -15.47
N GLY A 155 23.35 -21.86 -14.26
CA GLY A 155 24.58 -22.61 -14.02
C GLY A 155 24.46 -24.13 -14.23
N SER A 156 23.29 -24.63 -14.65
CA SER A 156 23.00 -26.06 -14.87
C SER A 156 23.05 -26.45 -16.35
N LEU A 157 23.35 -25.51 -17.26
CA LEU A 157 23.56 -25.85 -18.67
C LEU A 157 24.91 -26.57 -18.79
N THR A 158 24.91 -27.76 -19.38
CA THR A 158 26.17 -28.47 -19.67
C THR A 158 26.97 -27.70 -20.71
N GLU A 159 28.29 -27.93 -20.80
CA GLU A 159 29.13 -27.29 -21.82
C GLU A 159 28.59 -27.54 -23.24
N GLU A 160 28.11 -28.75 -23.51
CA GLU A 160 27.45 -29.11 -24.78
C GLU A 160 26.20 -28.27 -25.09
N GLN A 161 25.38 -27.96 -24.07
CA GLN A 161 24.18 -27.13 -24.24
C GLN A 161 24.54 -25.65 -24.46
N LEU A 162 25.65 -25.19 -23.88
CA LEU A 162 26.16 -23.83 -24.08
C LEU A 162 26.75 -23.65 -25.48
N ASP A 163 27.46 -24.65 -26.00
CA ASP A 163 28.01 -24.62 -27.35
C ASP A 163 26.91 -24.70 -28.41
N LEU A 164 25.91 -25.57 -28.23
CA LEU A 164 24.74 -25.61 -29.13
C LEU A 164 24.00 -24.26 -29.20
N LEU A 165 23.90 -23.54 -28.07
CA LEU A 165 23.27 -22.22 -28.03
C LEU A 165 24.13 -21.13 -28.70
N LYS A 166 25.46 -21.24 -28.66
CA LYS A 166 26.35 -20.32 -29.39
C LYS A 166 26.22 -20.54 -30.90
N ASP A 167 26.24 -21.78 -31.34
CA ASP A 167 26.11 -22.13 -32.76
C ASP A 167 24.76 -21.64 -33.33
N LEU A 168 23.67 -21.81 -32.57
CA LEU A 168 22.34 -21.30 -32.94
C LEU A 168 22.28 -19.77 -33.01
N ARG A 169 22.95 -19.08 -32.08
CA ARG A 169 23.02 -17.62 -32.06
C ARG A 169 23.80 -17.10 -33.27
N ASP A 170 24.92 -17.74 -33.59
CA ASP A 170 25.80 -17.28 -34.66
C ASP A 170 25.14 -17.55 -36.03
N PHE A 171 24.44 -18.68 -36.19
CA PHE A 171 23.61 -18.97 -37.37
C PHE A 171 22.49 -17.95 -37.61
N LEU A 172 21.84 -17.45 -36.55
CA LEU A 172 20.76 -16.47 -36.66
C LEU A 172 21.25 -15.03 -36.89
N ASN A 173 22.53 -14.73 -36.64
CA ASN A 173 23.13 -13.42 -36.87
C ASN A 173 23.83 -13.32 -38.24
N GLU A 174 24.03 -14.44 -38.93
CA GLU A 174 24.64 -14.51 -40.27
C GLU A 174 23.62 -14.57 -41.43
N GLY A 175 22.31 -14.38 -41.14
CA GLY A 175 21.23 -14.28 -42.15
C GLY A 175 20.47 -12.96 -42.07
#